data_AF-A0A6P6E0W2-F1
#
_entry.id   AF-A0A6P6E0W2-F1
#
_cell.length_a   1.000
_cell.length_b   1.000
_cell.length_c   1.000
_cell.angle_alpha   90.00
_cell.angle_beta   90.00
_cell.angle_gamma   90.00
#
_symmetry.space_group_name_H-M   'P 1'
#
loop_
_entity.id
_entity.type
_entity.pdbx_description
1 polymer ?
#
loop_
_entity_poly.entity_id
_entity_poly.type
_entity_poly.pdbx_seq_one_letter_code
_entity_poly.pdbx_strand_id
1 'polypeptide(L)'
;MKSGLWYLFVFCFQAKVLAGEINDTTKYEMFTFHRGGVQVLCKYPETVQQFKMQLLKGRHILCDLSKTKDSGNKVFIKNQIFCQLQLSNNSVSFFLNNLDSSHGSYYSCNISIFDPPPFRQILTGEYLHIYESQLCCQLKFWLPIGCAVFVTVYSCGCILIYWLKKKKHGSSVHDPNSEYMFMAAVNTAKKPRLADVTS
;
A
#
# COMPACT_ATOMS: atom_id res chain seq x y z
N MET A 1 -28.10 -5.83 -5.03
CA MET A 1 -26.82 -5.31 -4.50
C MET A 1 -25.96 -4.79 -5.66
N LYS A 2 -26.15 -3.54 -6.11
CA LYS A 2 -25.34 -2.92 -7.19
C LYS A 2 -24.85 -1.49 -6.86
N SER A 3 -25.35 -0.88 -5.79
CA SER A 3 -25.14 0.56 -5.54
C SER A 3 -23.86 0.85 -4.72
N GLY A 4 -23.48 0.00 -3.76
CA GLY A 4 -22.34 0.27 -2.87
C GLY A 4 -20.97 0.25 -3.55
N LEU A 5 -20.81 -0.50 -4.65
CA LEU A 5 -19.53 -0.62 -5.36
C LEU A 5 -19.18 0.66 -6.16
N TRP A 6 -20.20 1.40 -6.60
CA TRP A 6 -20.03 2.64 -7.38
C TRP A 6 -19.54 3.79 -6.49
N TYR A 7 -20.04 3.89 -5.26
CA TYR A 7 -19.62 4.91 -4.30
C TYR A 7 -18.16 4.76 -3.85
N LEU A 8 -17.69 3.52 -3.68
CA LEU A 8 -16.28 3.23 -3.38
C LEU A 8 -15.34 3.68 -4.50
N PHE A 9 -15.77 3.54 -5.76
CA PHE A 9 -14.96 3.94 -6.92
C PHE A 9 -14.84 5.46 -7.04
N VAL A 10 -15.93 6.18 -6.77
CA VAL A 10 -15.96 7.65 -6.75
C VAL A 10 -15.11 8.21 -5.61
N PHE A 11 -15.17 7.59 -4.42
CA PHE A 11 -14.41 8.05 -3.25
C PHE A 11 -12.89 7.87 -3.43
N CYS A 12 -12.45 6.78 -4.06
CA CYS A 12 -11.03 6.55 -4.39
C CYS A 12 -10.47 7.54 -5.42
N PHE A 13 -11.31 8.04 -6.33
CA PHE A 13 -10.88 9.03 -7.33
C PHE A 13 -10.69 10.42 -6.69
N GLN A 14 -11.57 10.80 -5.75
CA GLN A 14 -11.48 12.09 -5.06
C GLN A 14 -10.23 12.18 -4.15
N ALA A 15 -9.85 11.09 -3.50
CA ALA A 15 -8.61 11.04 -2.70
C ALA A 15 -7.33 11.17 -3.56
N LYS A 16 -7.39 10.77 -4.84
CA LYS A 16 -6.25 10.86 -5.77
C LYS A 16 -6.11 12.26 -6.39
N VAL A 17 -7.22 12.99 -6.54
CA VAL A 17 -7.24 14.37 -7.04
C VAL A 17 -6.81 15.36 -5.95
N LEU A 18 -7.12 15.10 -4.68
CA LEU A 18 -6.72 15.99 -3.56
C LEU A 18 -5.23 15.93 -3.19
N ALA A 19 -4.50 14.92 -3.67
CA ALA A 19 -3.06 14.74 -3.39
C ALA A 19 -2.15 15.42 -4.43
N GLY A 20 -2.73 16.11 -5.41
CA GLY A 20 -2.04 16.61 -6.59
C GLY A 20 -1.98 18.12 -6.70
N GLU A 21 -1.74 18.87 -5.62
CA GLU A 21 -1.33 20.27 -5.76
C GLU A 21 -0.63 20.76 -4.49
N ILE A 22 0.70 20.68 -4.48
CA ILE A 22 1.52 21.45 -3.53
C ILE A 22 2.46 22.30 -4.38
N ASN A 23 2.17 23.59 -4.35
CA ASN A 23 2.78 24.65 -5.13
C ASN A 23 4.32 24.57 -5.15
N ASP A 24 4.86 24.61 -6.37
CA ASP A 24 6.25 24.94 -6.69
C ASP A 24 6.60 26.31 -6.12
N THR A 25 7.02 26.32 -4.87
CA THR A 25 7.88 27.39 -4.34
C THR A 25 9.28 26.97 -4.74
N THR A 26 10.04 27.82 -5.42
CA THR A 26 11.43 27.60 -5.85
C THR A 26 12.33 27.22 -4.67
N LYS A 27 12.23 25.95 -4.29
CA LYS A 27 12.87 25.33 -3.15
C LYS A 27 14.09 24.62 -3.71
N TYR A 28 15.26 25.12 -3.38
CA TYR A 28 16.49 24.47 -3.78
C TYR A 28 16.48 23.06 -3.17
N GLU A 29 16.35 22.02 -3.97
CA GLU A 29 16.34 20.65 -3.44
C GLU A 29 17.68 20.35 -2.77
N MET A 30 17.68 20.39 -1.44
CA MET A 30 18.83 20.01 -0.62
C MET A 30 19.03 18.49 -0.63
N PHE A 31 17.97 17.73 -0.93
CA PHE A 31 17.98 16.27 -0.89
C PHE A 31 17.72 15.68 -2.27
N THR A 32 18.53 14.69 -2.64
CA THR A 32 18.32 13.86 -3.82
C THR A 32 18.30 12.39 -3.41
N PHE A 33 17.20 11.71 -3.67
CA PHE A 33 17.04 10.29 -3.32
C PHE A 33 17.70 9.39 -4.36
N HIS A 34 18.42 8.37 -3.90
CA HIS A 34 19.02 7.34 -4.74
C HIS A 34 18.77 5.95 -4.14
N ARG A 35 19.11 4.88 -4.87
CA ARG A 35 18.83 3.50 -4.44
C ARG A 35 19.51 3.20 -3.11
N GLY A 36 18.73 3.16 -2.03
CA GLY A 36 19.17 2.81 -0.68
C GLY A 36 19.71 3.98 0.17
N GLY A 37 19.60 5.23 -0.28
CA GLY A 37 20.15 6.37 0.45
C GLY A 37 19.65 7.73 -0.01
N VAL A 38 20.14 8.77 0.68
CA VAL A 38 19.85 10.18 0.38
C VAL A 38 21.15 10.94 0.21
N GLN A 39 21.22 11.73 -0.86
CA GLN A 39 22.31 12.64 -1.13
C GLN A 39 21.89 14.02 -0.63
N VAL A 40 22.66 14.60 0.27
CA VAL A 40 22.46 15.94 0.81
C VAL A 40 23.43 16.89 0.11
N LEU A 41 22.91 17.85 -0.63
CA LEU A 41 23.69 18.83 -1.40
C LEU A 41 23.74 20.17 -0.66
N CYS A 42 24.92 20.53 -0.16
CA CYS A 42 25.19 21.83 0.44
C CYS A 42 25.94 22.72 -0.56
N LYS A 43 25.29 23.77 -1.07
CA LYS A 43 25.90 24.73 -2.01
C LYS A 43 26.67 25.81 -1.25
N TYR A 44 27.76 26.28 -1.84
CA TYR A 44 28.57 27.38 -1.30
C TYR A 44 29.23 28.17 -2.44
N PRO A 45 29.49 29.48 -2.26
CA PRO A 45 30.04 30.30 -3.34
C PRO A 45 31.40 29.78 -3.83
N GLU A 46 31.59 29.72 -5.16
CA GLU A 46 32.84 29.25 -5.78
C GLU A 46 34.07 30.08 -5.40
N THR A 47 33.85 31.33 -4.96
CA THR A 47 34.91 32.24 -4.49
C THR A 47 35.58 31.79 -3.19
N VAL A 48 34.98 30.83 -2.47
CA VAL A 48 35.45 30.38 -1.15
C VAL A 48 36.67 29.47 -1.29
N GLN A 49 37.77 29.87 -0.68
CA GLN A 49 39.03 29.13 -0.69
C GLN A 49 39.21 28.28 0.57
N GLN A 50 38.80 28.80 1.74
CA GLN A 50 38.93 28.11 3.02
C GLN A 50 37.61 28.14 3.77
N PHE A 51 37.15 26.95 4.14
CA PHE A 51 35.89 26.80 4.85
C PHE A 51 35.87 25.54 5.69
N LYS A 52 34.94 25.53 6.64
CA LYS A 52 34.52 24.35 7.39
C LYS A 52 33.04 24.12 7.12
N MET A 53 32.67 22.91 6.76
CA MET A 53 31.30 22.49 6.48
C MET A 53 30.93 21.36 7.43
N GLN A 54 29.77 21.50 8.07
CA GLN A 54 29.23 20.50 8.97
C GLN A 54 27.81 20.13 8.54
N LEU A 55 27.53 18.83 8.45
CA LEU A 55 26.17 18.33 8.30
C LEU A 55 25.61 18.00 9.68
N LEU A 56 24.49 18.62 10.02
CA LEU A 56 23.81 18.48 11.29
C LEU A 56 22.49 17.71 11.10
N LYS A 57 22.16 16.82 12.03
CA LYS A 57 20.82 16.28 12.22
C LYS A 57 20.29 16.78 13.55
N GLY A 58 19.38 17.76 13.52
CA GLY A 58 19.00 18.53 14.70
C GLY A 58 20.21 19.21 15.35
N ARG A 59 20.66 18.69 16.49
CA ARG A 59 21.84 19.21 17.23
C ARG A 59 23.10 18.35 17.07
N HIS A 60 23.01 17.19 16.43
CA HIS A 60 24.13 16.25 16.32
C HIS A 60 24.91 16.50 15.03
N ILE A 61 26.23 16.60 15.14
CA ILE A 61 27.14 16.67 13.99
C ILE A 61 27.29 15.27 13.42
N LEU A 62 26.78 15.06 12.20
CA LEU A 62 26.97 13.81 11.47
C LEU A 62 28.34 13.77 10.80
N CYS A 63 28.72 14.86 10.13
CA CYS A 63 29.87 14.88 9.22
C CYS A 63 30.56 16.25 9.31
N ASP A 64 31.89 16.26 9.46
CA ASP A 64 32.69 17.48 9.54
C ASP A 64 33.77 17.48 8.45
N LEU A 65 33.79 18.55 7.66
CA LEU A 65 34.67 18.77 6.55
C LEU A 65 35.38 20.10 6.74
N SER A 66 36.71 20.13 6.62
CA SER A 66 37.46 21.38 6.55
C SER A 66 38.37 21.40 5.34
N LYS A 67 38.28 22.48 4.57
CA LYS A 67 39.15 22.77 3.43
C LYS A 67 40.08 23.92 3.80
N THR A 68 41.38 23.66 3.76
CA THR A 68 42.43 24.64 4.03
C THR A 68 43.31 24.82 2.79
N LYS A 69 43.81 26.04 2.57
CA LYS A 69 44.60 26.42 1.39
C LYS A 69 46.03 25.84 1.41
N ASP A 70 46.57 25.58 2.60
CA ASP A 70 48.02 25.54 2.84
C ASP A 70 48.74 24.22 2.48
N SER A 71 48.03 23.19 2.02
CA SER A 71 48.69 21.92 1.66
C SER A 71 48.06 21.21 0.46
N GLY A 72 47.94 21.89 -0.68
CA GLY A 72 47.54 21.26 -1.95
C GLY A 72 46.14 20.66 -1.93
N ASN A 73 45.11 21.48 -1.68
CA ASN A 73 43.71 21.05 -1.61
C ASN A 73 43.49 19.83 -0.68
N LYS A 74 44.27 19.68 0.39
CA LYS A 74 43.97 18.63 1.38
C LYS A 74 42.68 18.99 2.09
N VAL A 75 41.68 18.17 1.82
CA VAL A 75 40.38 18.18 2.44
C VAL A 75 40.48 17.31 3.69
N PHE A 76 40.43 17.93 4.86
CA PHE A 76 40.43 17.21 6.13
C PHE A 76 39.00 16.83 6.47
N ILE A 77 38.73 15.52 6.52
CA ILE A 77 37.43 14.96 6.90
C ILE A 77 37.57 14.41 8.30
N LYS A 78 36.80 14.95 9.25
CA LYS A 78 36.80 14.48 10.65
C LYS A 78 35.41 13.91 10.96
N ASN A 79 35.37 12.76 11.63
CA ASN A 79 34.17 12.00 11.99
C ASN A 79 33.39 11.42 10.80
N GLN A 80 33.79 10.21 10.39
CA GLN A 80 33.31 9.50 9.19
C GLN A 80 32.23 8.45 9.47
N ILE A 81 31.67 8.38 10.68
CA ILE A 81 30.97 7.16 11.13
C ILE A 81 29.81 6.76 10.18
N PHE A 82 29.21 7.71 9.43
CA PHE A 82 28.17 7.42 8.43
C PHE A 82 28.19 8.27 7.14
N CYS A 83 29.29 8.95 6.79
CA CYS A 83 29.30 9.90 5.68
C CYS A 83 30.32 9.57 4.60
N GLN A 84 29.82 9.24 3.41
CA GLN A 84 30.61 9.34 2.18
C GLN A 84 30.46 10.75 1.61
N LEU A 85 31.57 11.37 1.21
CA LEU A 85 31.63 12.77 0.81
C LEU A 85 32.19 12.90 -0.61
N GLN A 86 31.59 13.79 -1.37
CA GLN A 86 32.11 14.21 -2.66
C GLN A 86 32.12 15.75 -2.70
N LEU A 87 33.30 16.31 -2.97
CA LEU A 87 33.51 17.75 -3.05
C LEU A 87 33.50 18.19 -4.51
N SER A 88 32.73 19.23 -4.80
CA SER A 88 32.73 19.97 -6.06
C SER A 88 33.10 21.43 -5.80
N ASN A 89 33.40 22.20 -6.85
CA ASN A 89 33.86 23.60 -6.73
C ASN A 89 32.83 24.52 -6.06
N ASN A 90 31.54 24.24 -6.22
CA ASN A 90 30.42 25.06 -5.73
C ASN A 90 29.54 24.32 -4.69
N SER A 91 29.86 23.06 -4.39
CA SER A 91 29.00 22.26 -3.53
C SER A 91 29.72 21.10 -2.85
N VAL A 92 29.21 20.73 -1.70
CA VAL A 92 29.58 19.51 -0.98
C VAL A 92 28.37 18.58 -1.01
N SER A 93 28.55 17.36 -1.51
CA SER A 93 27.52 16.32 -1.42
C SER A 93 27.89 15.29 -0.38
N PHE A 94 26.97 15.06 0.55
CA PHE A 94 27.05 14.03 1.57
C PHE A 94 26.10 12.89 1.20
N PHE A 95 26.59 11.66 1.22
CA PHE A 95 25.79 10.47 0.98
C PHE A 95 25.50 9.79 2.31
N LEU A 96 24.21 9.70 2.64
CA LEU A 96 23.69 9.03 3.82
C LEU A 96 23.04 7.72 3.37
N ASN A 97 23.64 6.60 3.77
CA ASN A 97 23.17 5.26 3.45
C ASN A 97 22.39 4.64 4.62
N ASN A 98 21.59 3.61 4.36
CA ASN A 98 20.83 2.86 5.37
C ASN A 98 19.92 3.74 6.23
N LEU A 99 19.26 4.71 5.60
CA LEU A 99 18.25 5.55 6.22
C LEU A 99 16.92 4.80 6.34
N ASP A 100 16.27 4.95 7.49
CA ASP A 100 14.96 4.37 7.79
C ASP A 100 13.95 5.48 8.15
N SER A 101 12.65 5.18 8.27
CA SER A 101 11.61 6.17 8.56
C SER A 101 11.86 6.94 9.87
N SER A 102 12.49 6.29 10.84
CA SER A 102 12.98 6.87 12.10
C SER A 102 14.04 7.97 11.93
N HIS A 103 14.66 8.07 10.76
CA HIS A 103 15.71 9.05 10.48
C HIS A 103 15.16 10.39 9.97
N GLY A 104 13.85 10.49 9.71
CA GLY A 104 13.21 11.73 9.32
C GLY A 104 13.42 12.82 10.37
N SER A 105 14.08 13.92 9.99
CA SER A 105 14.44 14.99 10.90
C SER A 105 14.82 16.26 10.14
N TYR A 106 15.09 17.35 10.86
CA TYR A 106 15.71 18.53 10.31
C TYR A 106 17.20 18.27 10.09
N TYR A 107 17.63 18.35 8.83
CA TYR A 107 19.03 18.34 8.47
C TYR A 107 19.47 19.74 8.12
N SER A 108 20.68 20.13 8.52
CA SER A 108 21.21 21.46 8.25
C SER A 108 22.68 21.41 7.87
N CYS A 109 23.03 22.10 6.78
CA CYS A 109 24.39 22.40 6.40
C CYS A 109 24.82 23.67 7.14
N ASN A 110 25.83 23.56 7.99
CA ASN A 110 26.49 24.69 8.63
C ASN A 110 27.84 24.92 7.94
N ILE A 111 27.97 26.01 7.19
CA ILE A 111 29.23 26.41 6.56
C ILE A 111 29.81 27.63 7.28
N SER A 112 31.06 27.50 7.68
CA SER A 112 31.91 28.57 8.21
C SER A 112 32.97 28.91 7.16
N ILE A 113 32.90 30.10 6.58
CA ILE A 113 33.80 30.63 5.57
C ILE A 113 34.88 31.45 6.27
N PHE A 114 36.14 31.11 6.04
CA PHE A 114 37.30 31.83 6.57
C PHE A 114 38.01 32.67 5.51
N ASP A 115 37.97 32.23 4.24
CA ASP A 115 38.64 32.88 3.12
C ASP A 115 37.72 32.80 1.88
N PRO A 116 37.28 33.95 1.29
CA PRO A 116 37.76 35.30 1.56
C PRO A 116 37.16 35.92 2.84
N PRO A 117 37.89 36.82 3.52
CA PRO A 117 37.33 37.61 4.60
C PRO A 117 36.18 38.51 4.11
N PRO A 118 35.22 38.88 4.98
CA PRO A 118 35.16 38.59 6.41
C PRO A 118 34.69 37.17 6.72
N PHE A 119 34.92 36.70 7.95
CA PHE A 119 34.35 35.45 8.44
C PHE A 119 32.82 35.48 8.34
N ARG A 120 32.24 34.44 7.72
CA ARG A 120 30.80 34.30 7.55
C ARG A 120 30.36 32.91 7.91
N GLN A 121 29.22 32.80 8.58
CA GLN A 121 28.58 31.53 8.87
C GLN A 121 27.21 31.51 8.21
N ILE A 122 26.94 30.46 7.42
CA ILE A 122 25.68 30.27 6.73
C ILE A 122 25.11 28.93 7.18
N LEU A 123 23.87 28.95 7.65
CA LEU A 123 23.11 27.75 8.02
C LEU A 123 21.95 27.60 7.04
N THR A 124 21.96 26.51 6.28
CA THR A 124 20.85 26.12 5.41
C THR A 124 20.30 24.79 5.89
N GLY A 125 19.00 24.63 5.97
CA GLY A 125 18.42 23.40 6.48
C GLY A 125 17.03 23.15 5.97
N GLU A 126 16.74 21.88 5.74
CA GLU A 126 15.46 21.40 5.28
C GLU A 126 15.06 20.15 6.07
N TYR A 127 13.76 19.91 6.16
CA TYR A 127 13.25 18.69 6.78
C TYR A 127 13.32 17.54 5.78
N LEU A 128 14.01 16.46 6.17
CA LEU A 128 14.06 15.24 5.39
C LEU A 128 12.87 14.35 5.75
N HIS A 129 11.92 14.24 4.83
CA HIS A 129 10.86 13.24 4.91
C HIS A 129 11.32 11.95 4.23
N ILE A 130 11.49 10.87 5.00
CA ILE A 130 11.74 9.53 4.48
C ILE A 130 10.41 8.80 4.47
N TYR A 131 9.86 8.60 3.29
CA TYR A 131 8.70 7.74 3.13
C TYR A 131 9.16 6.29 3.22
N GLU A 132 8.63 5.57 4.20
CA GLU A 132 8.87 4.13 4.28
C GLU A 132 8.31 3.49 3.00
N SER A 133 9.20 2.91 2.18
CA SER A 133 8.78 2.18 0.99
C SER A 133 7.85 1.07 1.44
N GLN A 134 6.59 1.23 1.10
CA GLN A 134 5.47 0.51 1.65
C GLN A 134 5.55 -0.97 1.23
N LEU A 135 6.29 -1.79 1.98
CA LEU A 135 6.12 -3.26 2.03
C LEU A 135 4.66 -3.63 2.36
N CYS A 136 3.89 -2.68 2.89
CA CYS A 136 2.43 -2.76 3.02
C CYS A 136 1.68 -2.97 1.69
N CYS A 137 2.30 -2.75 0.52
CA CYS A 137 1.67 -3.06 -0.78
C CYS A 137 1.72 -4.55 -1.17
N GLN A 138 2.62 -5.37 -0.60
CA GLN A 138 2.58 -6.83 -0.85
C GLN A 138 1.35 -7.43 -0.15
N LEU A 139 1.17 -7.19 1.15
CA LEU A 139 0.03 -7.77 1.90
C LEU A 139 -1.33 -7.31 1.35
N LYS A 140 -1.41 -6.07 0.87
CA LYS A 140 -2.62 -5.47 0.28
C LYS A 140 -2.98 -6.07 -1.09
N PHE A 141 -2.02 -6.67 -1.81
CA PHE A 141 -2.25 -7.40 -3.04
C PHE A 141 -2.69 -8.86 -2.81
N TRP A 142 -2.25 -9.49 -1.72
CA TRP A 142 -2.62 -10.88 -1.41
C TRP A 142 -4.03 -11.01 -0.81
N LEU A 143 -4.50 -9.99 -0.09
CA LEU A 143 -5.85 -9.95 0.48
C LEU A 143 -6.98 -10.10 -0.56
N PRO A 144 -7.00 -9.36 -1.70
CA PRO A 144 -8.03 -9.54 -2.73
C PRO A 144 -7.93 -10.88 -3.46
N ILE A 145 -6.70 -11.42 -3.63
CA ILE A 145 -6.49 -12.75 -4.22
C ILE A 145 -7.10 -13.83 -3.32
N GLY A 146 -6.84 -13.77 -2.01
CA GLY A 146 -7.43 -14.70 -1.03
C GLY A 146 -8.96 -14.65 -1.01
N CYS A 147 -9.54 -13.44 -1.03
CA CYS A 147 -11.00 -13.28 -1.09
C CYS A 147 -11.61 -13.85 -2.38
N ALA A 148 -10.96 -13.66 -3.54
CA ALA A 148 -11.45 -14.18 -4.81
C ALA A 148 -11.48 -15.72 -4.84
N VAL A 149 -10.43 -16.37 -4.32
CA VAL A 149 -10.35 -17.83 -4.21
C VAL A 149 -11.45 -18.36 -3.28
N PHE A 150 -11.65 -17.74 -2.11
CA PHE A 150 -12.65 -18.18 -1.14
C PHE A 150 -14.08 -18.11 -1.69
N VAL A 151 -14.44 -17.02 -2.38
CA VAL A 151 -15.76 -16.85 -3.01
C VAL A 151 -15.98 -17.89 -4.12
N THR A 152 -14.93 -18.20 -4.89
CA THR A 152 -15.01 -19.19 -5.98
C THR A 152 -15.24 -20.60 -5.44
N VAL A 153 -14.52 -21.00 -4.39
CA VAL A 153 -14.68 -22.31 -3.76
C VAL A 153 -16.06 -22.43 -3.09
N TYR A 154 -16.50 -21.40 -2.38
CA TYR A 154 -17.81 -21.41 -1.71
C TYR A 154 -18.96 -21.51 -2.71
N SER A 155 -18.94 -20.70 -3.78
CA SER A 155 -19.96 -20.77 -4.83
C SER A 155 -19.98 -22.11 -5.56
N CYS A 156 -18.82 -22.67 -5.89
CA CYS A 156 -18.71 -23.98 -6.52
C CYS A 156 -19.24 -25.10 -5.58
N GLY A 157 -18.90 -25.05 -4.29
CA GLY A 157 -19.43 -25.98 -3.29
C GLY A 157 -20.95 -25.89 -3.12
N CYS A 158 -21.51 -24.67 -3.07
CA CYS A 158 -22.96 -24.46 -3.00
C CYS A 158 -23.68 -25.03 -4.24
N ILE A 159 -23.11 -24.84 -5.43
CA ILE A 159 -23.63 -25.42 -6.67
C ILE A 159 -23.60 -26.96 -6.57
N LEU A 160 -22.47 -27.56 -6.21
CA LEU A 160 -22.37 -29.03 -6.09
C LEU A 160 -23.39 -29.61 -5.09
N ILE A 161 -23.59 -28.98 -3.94
CA ILE A 161 -24.61 -29.40 -2.95
C ILE A 161 -26.02 -29.29 -3.53
N TYR A 162 -26.34 -28.21 -4.24
CA TYR A 162 -27.62 -28.02 -4.91
C TYR A 162 -27.88 -29.09 -5.98
N TRP A 163 -26.88 -29.39 -6.80
CA TRP A 163 -26.96 -30.44 -7.83
C TRP A 163 -27.15 -31.83 -7.20
N LEU A 164 -26.44 -32.14 -6.12
CA LEU A 164 -26.61 -33.40 -5.38
C LEU A 164 -28.00 -33.51 -4.74
N LYS A 165 -28.53 -32.43 -4.14
CA LYS A 165 -29.89 -32.39 -3.59
C LYS A 165 -30.95 -32.56 -4.68
N LYS A 166 -30.80 -31.87 -5.83
CA LYS A 166 -31.69 -32.02 -6.99
C LYS A 166 -31.67 -33.44 -7.54
N LYS A 167 -30.50 -34.08 -7.64
CA LYS A 167 -30.39 -35.48 -8.07
C LYS A 167 -31.07 -36.44 -7.07
N LYS A 168 -31.06 -36.10 -5.78
CA LYS A 168 -31.73 -36.88 -4.72
C LYS A 168 -33.25 -36.69 -4.67
N HIS A 169 -33.78 -35.56 -5.16
CA HIS A 169 -35.22 -35.29 -5.23
C HIS A 169 -35.82 -35.59 -6.62
N GLY A 170 -35.01 -35.64 -7.68
CA GLY A 170 -35.42 -35.97 -9.05
C GLY A 170 -35.70 -37.46 -9.31
N SER A 171 -35.52 -38.33 -8.30
CA SER A 171 -35.95 -39.74 -8.36
C SER A 171 -37.19 -40.03 -7.50
N SER A 172 -37.89 -38.99 -7.04
CA SER A 172 -39.14 -39.10 -6.29
C SER A 172 -40.23 -38.27 -6.96
N VAL A 173 -40.46 -38.54 -8.25
CA VAL A 173 -41.81 -38.39 -8.79
C VAL A 173 -42.51 -39.69 -8.47
N HIS A 174 -43.02 -39.77 -7.25
CA HIS A 174 -44.06 -40.71 -6.92
C HIS A 174 -45.30 -40.23 -7.66
N ASP A 175 -45.66 -40.90 -8.75
CA ASP A 175 -46.99 -40.82 -9.31
C ASP A 175 -47.74 -42.10 -8.91
N PRO A 176 -48.54 -42.09 -7.82
CA PRO A 176 -49.42 -43.19 -7.52
C PRO A 176 -50.87 -42.72 -7.69
N ASN A 177 -51.29 -42.26 -8.88
CA ASN A 177 -52.72 -42.17 -9.14
C ASN A 177 -53.11 -42.14 -10.62
N SER A 178 -53.50 -43.29 -11.18
CA SER A 178 -54.83 -43.47 -11.76
C SER A 178 -54.99 -44.85 -12.37
N GLU A 179 -56.15 -45.48 -12.13
CA GLU A 179 -56.66 -46.68 -12.82
C GLU A 179 -56.23 -48.05 -12.28
N TYR A 180 -56.69 -48.36 -11.06
CA TYR A 180 -57.28 -49.68 -10.81
C TYR A 180 -58.60 -49.46 -10.07
N MET A 181 -59.71 -49.45 -10.81
CA MET A 181 -61.05 -49.43 -10.22
C MET A 181 -61.35 -50.79 -9.60
N PHE A 182 -61.68 -50.80 -8.30
CA PHE A 182 -62.37 -51.92 -7.69
C PHE A 182 -63.76 -52.03 -8.31
N MET A 183 -64.00 -53.10 -9.08
CA MET A 183 -65.34 -53.49 -9.51
C MET A 183 -66.13 -53.93 -8.27
N ALA A 184 -66.95 -53.02 -7.74
CA ALA A 184 -67.96 -53.34 -6.74
C ALA A 184 -69.35 -53.31 -7.41
N ALA A 185 -70.15 -54.31 -7.02
CA ALA A 185 -71.59 -54.51 -7.27
C ALA A 185 -71.99 -55.31 -8.51
N VAL A 186 -72.21 -56.62 -8.31
CA VAL A 186 -73.47 -57.29 -8.71
C VAL A 186 -73.83 -58.30 -7.61
N ASN A 187 -74.65 -57.89 -6.64
CA ASN A 187 -75.39 -58.86 -5.84
C ASN A 187 -76.63 -59.26 -6.65
N THR A 188 -76.67 -60.53 -7.02
CA THR A 188 -77.77 -61.17 -7.74
C THR A 188 -79.08 -61.01 -6.99
N ALA A 189 -80.14 -60.71 -7.74
CA ALA A 189 -81.48 -60.40 -7.26
C ALA A 189 -82.04 -61.49 -6.32
N LYS A 190 -82.46 -61.10 -5.11
CA LYS A 190 -83.38 -61.89 -4.28
C LYS A 190 -84.78 -61.84 -4.92
N LYS A 191 -85.29 -63.01 -5.35
CA LYS A 191 -86.72 -63.20 -5.65
C LYS A 191 -87.56 -62.95 -4.39
N PRO A 192 -88.66 -62.18 -4.44
CA PRO A 192 -89.58 -62.12 -3.33
C PRO A 192 -90.35 -63.44 -3.18
N ARG A 193 -90.35 -64.01 -1.97
CA ARG A 193 -91.23 -65.10 -1.55
C ARG A 193 -92.65 -64.56 -1.49
N LEU A 194 -93.56 -65.28 -2.13
CA LEU A 194 -95.01 -65.08 -2.09
C LEU A 194 -95.56 -65.79 -0.83
N ALA A 195 -96.26 -65.03 0.01
CA ALA A 195 -97.21 -65.44 1.04
C ALA A 195 -98.13 -64.21 1.20
N ASP A 196 -99.45 -64.26 1.25
CA ASP A 196 -100.43 -65.30 1.58
C ASP A 196 -101.82 -64.79 1.12
N VAL A 197 -102.87 -65.59 1.37
CA VAL A 197 -104.30 -65.25 1.55
C VAL A 197 -105.27 -65.95 0.58
N THR A 198 -105.73 -67.09 1.08
CA THR A 198 -107.08 -67.66 1.04
C THR A 198 -108.25 -66.70 0.81
N SER A 199 -109.11 -67.01 -0.17
CA SER A 199 -110.57 -67.11 -0.02
C SER A 199 -111.15 -67.88 -1.21
#